data_AF-A0A8D0C5L8-F1
#
_entry.id   AF-A0A8D0C5L8-F1
#
_cell.length_a   1.000
_cell.length_b   1.000
_cell.length_c   1.000
_cell.angle_alpha   90.00
_cell.angle_beta   90.00
_cell.angle_gamma   90.00
#
_symmetry.space_group_name_H-M   'P 1'
#
loop_
_entity.id
_entity.type
_entity.pdbx_description
1 polymer ?
#
loop_
_entity_poly.entity_id
_entity_poly.type
_entity_poly.pdbx_seq_one_letter_code
_entity_poly.pdbx_strand_id
1 'polypeptide(L)'
;MRLIKACFRKIKARLTVEAPPLSPHNPDLQVSDRQIMCSPASVSRYGKRRSLSKTLEICCQLRSKLTSEFQTVNPMQQVPALKIDGIILSQSLAIIEYLEETRPNPRLLPEDPKKRAQVRMIAEHIASGIQPLQNLSVLQQMGEKKLEWAQQCISHGFKALEQILKETAGRYCIGNEVTVADLCLVPQVYNAERFKVDLTAYPTICRINKALLELEEFRISHPSCQPDTPSELRA
;
A
#
# COMPACT_ATOMS: atom_id res chain seq x y z
N MET A 1 -27.61 15.51 10.19
CA MET A 1 -26.57 16.04 9.26
C MET A 1 -25.69 17.17 9.84
N ARG A 2 -25.62 17.35 11.18
CA ARG A 2 -24.80 18.40 11.84
C ARG A 2 -23.89 17.91 12.98
N LEU A 3 -23.70 16.61 13.14
CA LEU A 3 -22.87 16.00 14.20
C LEU A 3 -21.59 15.30 13.70
N ILE A 4 -21.34 15.30 12.39
CA ILE A 4 -20.16 14.63 11.79
C ILE A 4 -18.99 15.60 11.58
N LYS A 5 -19.26 16.91 11.45
CA LYS A 5 -18.22 17.95 11.31
C LYS A 5 -17.49 18.28 12.64
N ALA A 6 -18.01 17.85 13.79
CA ALA A 6 -17.41 18.14 15.10
C ALA A 6 -16.33 17.13 15.55
N CYS A 7 -16.37 15.87 15.06
CA CYS A 7 -15.37 14.86 15.42
C CYS A 7 -14.01 15.06 14.73
N PHE A 8 -13.99 15.61 13.51
CA PHE A 8 -12.74 15.89 12.81
C PHE A 8 -12.00 17.14 13.32
N ARG A 9 -12.66 18.04 14.06
CA ARG A 9 -12.02 19.23 14.64
C ARG A 9 -11.23 18.94 15.92
N LYS A 10 -11.49 17.84 16.64
CA LYS A 10 -10.78 17.50 17.89
C LYS A 10 -9.49 16.68 17.70
N ILE A 11 -9.22 16.18 16.49
CA ILE A 11 -7.95 15.50 16.16
C ILE A 11 -6.86 16.51 15.74
N LYS A 12 -7.22 17.78 15.51
CA LYS A 12 -6.27 18.85 15.16
C LYS A 12 -5.51 19.45 16.37
N ALA A 13 -5.77 19.01 17.59
CA ALA A 13 -5.36 19.75 18.80
C ALA A 13 -4.28 19.09 19.68
N ARG A 14 -3.61 18.01 19.25
CA ARG A 14 -2.56 17.39 20.11
C ARG A 14 -1.38 16.70 19.41
N LEU A 15 -1.10 17.06 18.15
CA LEU A 15 0.12 16.65 17.47
C LEU A 15 0.73 17.88 16.81
N THR A 16 1.35 18.74 17.62
CA THR A 16 2.41 19.64 17.15
C THR A 16 3.69 18.85 17.11
N VAL A 17 3.98 18.25 15.96
CA VAL A 17 5.36 18.20 15.47
C VAL A 17 5.34 19.09 14.25
N GLU A 18 5.94 20.27 14.38
CA GLU A 18 6.11 21.20 13.26
C GLU A 18 6.82 20.47 12.12
N ALA A 19 6.13 20.23 11.02
CA ALA A 19 6.77 19.83 9.78
C ALA A 19 7.51 21.05 9.24
N PRO A 20 8.84 20.98 9.02
CA PRO A 20 9.57 22.10 8.42
C PRO A 20 9.05 22.37 6.99
N PRO A 21 9.16 23.62 6.50
CA PRO A 21 8.62 24.00 5.19
C PRO A 21 9.23 23.16 4.07
N LEU A 22 8.36 22.68 3.18
CA LEU A 22 8.68 21.86 2.02
C LEU A 22 9.62 22.61 1.07
N SER A 23 10.76 22.01 0.71
CA SER A 23 11.62 22.49 -0.36
C SER A 23 10.99 22.21 -1.73
N PRO A 24 11.02 23.15 -2.69
CA PRO A 24 10.17 23.14 -3.88
C PRO A 24 10.67 22.26 -5.05
N HIS A 25 11.48 21.22 -4.82
CA HIS A 25 12.12 20.51 -5.92
C HIS A 25 11.73 19.02 -6.04
N ASN A 26 11.03 18.74 -7.14
CA ASN A 26 10.74 17.47 -7.81
C ASN A 26 9.42 16.73 -7.43
N PRO A 27 8.31 17.01 -8.14
CA PRO A 27 6.99 16.39 -7.89
C PRO A 27 6.96 14.87 -8.18
N ASP A 28 7.83 14.36 -9.06
CA ASP A 28 7.86 12.93 -9.40
C ASP A 28 8.48 12.06 -8.30
N LEU A 29 9.28 12.66 -7.40
CA LEU A 29 9.96 11.95 -6.31
C LEU A 29 9.03 11.71 -5.10
N GLN A 30 7.99 12.54 -4.94
CA GLN A 30 7.10 12.53 -3.77
C GLN A 30 5.99 11.47 -3.84
N VAL A 31 5.72 10.91 -5.03
CA VAL A 31 4.58 9.99 -5.26
C VAL A 31 4.96 8.53 -5.01
N SER A 32 6.26 8.19 -5.08
CA SER A 32 6.77 6.82 -4.93
C SER A 32 6.53 6.19 -3.57
N ASP A 33 6.38 7.02 -2.54
CA ASP A 33 6.30 6.59 -1.14
C ASP A 33 4.86 6.34 -0.68
N ARG A 34 3.88 6.45 -1.59
CA ARG A 34 2.46 6.17 -1.33
C ARG A 34 2.10 4.73 -1.68
N GLN A 35 2.86 3.79 -1.12
CA GLN A 35 2.51 2.38 -1.20
C GLN A 35 1.20 2.16 -0.42
N ILE A 36 0.11 1.95 -1.15
CA ILE A 36 -1.25 1.67 -0.65
C ILE A 36 -1.27 0.47 0.32
N MET A 37 -0.26 -0.41 0.25
CA MET A 37 -0.20 -1.66 1.02
C MET A 37 -0.44 -1.48 2.53
N CYS A 38 -0.19 -0.30 3.10
CA CYS A 38 -0.40 -0.06 4.54
C CYS A 38 -1.06 1.29 4.88
N SER A 39 -1.95 1.83 4.03
CA SER A 39 -2.70 3.01 4.48
C SER A 39 -3.54 2.65 5.74
N PRO A 40 -3.63 3.54 6.74
CA PRO A 40 -4.52 3.36 7.89
C PRO A 40 -5.98 3.12 7.47
N ALA A 41 -6.37 3.67 6.33
CA ALA A 41 -7.73 3.67 5.85
C ALA A 41 -8.17 2.29 5.34
N SER A 42 -7.24 1.50 4.76
CA SER A 42 -7.47 0.12 4.32
C SER A 42 -7.68 -0.83 5.52
N VAL A 43 -7.00 -0.56 6.63
CA VAL A 43 -6.98 -1.43 7.83
C VAL A 43 -8.03 -1.01 8.87
N SER A 44 -8.29 0.29 9.05
CA SER A 44 -9.05 0.83 10.18
C SER A 44 -10.56 0.59 10.12
N ARG A 45 -11.17 0.51 8.93
CA ARG A 45 -12.65 0.52 8.81
C ARG A 45 -13.30 -0.86 8.76
N TYR A 46 -12.50 -1.87 8.45
CA TYR A 46 -12.92 -3.25 8.47
C TYR A 46 -13.22 -3.77 9.90
N GLY A 47 -12.78 -3.03 10.93
CA GLY A 47 -13.14 -3.23 12.33
C GLY A 47 -14.28 -2.35 12.87
N LYS A 48 -15.26 -1.93 12.06
CA LYS A 48 -16.41 -1.15 12.58
C LYS A 48 -17.51 -2.00 13.21
N ARG A 49 -17.15 -2.78 14.25
CA ARG A 49 -17.91 -2.93 15.50
C ARG A 49 -16.93 -2.87 16.68
N ARG A 50 -16.73 -1.66 17.20
CA ARG A 50 -16.03 -1.24 18.45
C ARG A 50 -14.53 -0.88 18.34
N SER A 51 -14.25 0.36 18.78
CA SER A 51 -13.05 0.77 19.53
C SER A 51 -11.65 0.72 18.87
N LEU A 52 -11.50 1.02 17.57
CA LEU A 52 -10.17 1.14 16.95
C LEU A 52 -9.62 2.58 16.85
N SER A 53 -10.30 3.59 17.41
CA SER A 53 -9.93 5.00 17.21
C SER A 53 -8.80 5.52 18.14
N LYS A 54 -8.07 4.67 18.86
CA LYS A 54 -7.09 5.11 19.87
C LYS A 54 -5.66 4.58 19.74
N THR A 55 -5.37 3.60 18.87
CA THR A 55 -4.06 2.91 18.93
C THR A 55 -3.45 2.55 17.57
N LEU A 56 -3.70 3.34 16.52
CA LEU A 56 -2.98 3.18 15.25
C LEU A 56 -2.12 4.42 15.00
N GLU A 57 -0.93 4.44 15.58
CA GLU A 57 0.16 5.30 15.13
C GLU A 57 0.85 4.60 13.96
N ILE A 58 0.33 4.82 12.75
CA ILE A 58 1.08 4.51 11.54
C ILE A 58 2.04 5.67 11.32
N CYS A 59 3.34 5.40 11.47
CA CYS A 59 4.39 6.31 11.04
C CYS A 59 4.48 6.29 9.51
N CYS A 60 3.56 6.98 8.83
CA CYS A 60 3.76 7.43 7.45
C CYS A 60 4.66 8.67 7.51
N GLN A 61 5.93 8.48 7.88
CA GLN A 61 6.88 9.59 7.84
C GLN A 61 7.25 9.85 6.38
N LEU A 62 6.76 11.00 5.89
CA LEU A 62 7.23 11.67 4.69
C LEU A 62 8.75 11.69 4.70
N ARG A 63 9.32 11.38 3.54
CA ARG A 63 10.75 11.34 3.22
C ARG A 63 11.46 12.72 3.30
N SER A 64 11.02 13.64 4.16
CA SER A 64 11.85 14.80 4.51
C SER A 64 12.95 14.31 5.47
N LYS A 65 13.87 13.55 4.88
CA LYS A 65 14.99 12.80 5.47
C LYS A 65 14.53 11.58 6.27
N LEU A 66 14.95 10.40 5.83
CA LEU A 66 15.18 9.27 6.72
C LEU A 66 16.23 9.76 7.72
N THR A 67 15.76 10.35 8.80
CA THR A 67 16.62 10.92 9.82
C THR A 67 17.27 9.79 10.62
N SER A 68 18.32 10.12 11.37
CA SER A 68 18.90 9.24 12.40
C SER A 68 17.81 8.62 13.28
N GLU A 69 16.74 9.39 13.58
CA GLU A 69 15.63 8.91 14.39
C GLU A 69 14.84 7.79 13.70
N PHE A 70 14.55 7.89 12.39
CA PHE A 70 13.82 6.80 11.70
C PHE A 70 14.66 5.53 11.54
N GLN A 71 15.99 5.65 11.43
CA GLN A 71 16.88 4.49 11.40
C GLN A 71 16.74 3.62 12.68
N THR A 72 16.42 4.23 13.82
CA THR A 72 16.13 3.49 15.06
C THR A 72 14.79 2.77 15.03
N VAL A 73 13.84 3.23 14.20
CA VAL A 73 12.51 2.62 14.01
C VAL A 73 12.57 1.49 12.98
N ASN A 74 13.21 1.74 11.84
CA ASN A 74 13.47 0.72 10.82
C ASN A 74 14.92 0.86 10.31
N PRO A 75 15.83 -0.05 10.70
CA PRO A 75 17.22 -0.05 10.24
C PRO A 75 17.38 -0.13 8.72
N MET A 76 16.43 -0.75 8.01
CA MET A 76 16.40 -0.78 6.55
C MET A 76 16.02 0.55 5.91
N GLN A 77 15.58 1.54 6.71
CA GLN A 77 15.21 2.88 6.25
C GLN A 77 14.16 2.85 5.13
N GLN A 78 13.20 1.93 5.28
CA GLN A 78 12.07 1.74 4.37
C GLN A 78 10.76 2.02 5.11
N VAL A 79 9.77 2.48 4.35
CA VAL A 79 8.38 2.50 4.80
C VAL A 79 7.65 1.32 4.16
N PRO A 80 6.63 0.75 4.82
CA PRO A 80 6.03 1.17 6.10
C PRO A 80 6.75 0.64 7.36
N ALA A 81 6.50 1.33 8.48
CA ALA A 81 6.73 0.84 9.83
C ALA A 81 5.48 1.12 10.69
N LEU A 82 5.07 0.15 11.51
CA LEU A 82 3.87 0.22 12.34
C LEU A 82 4.23 0.01 13.81
N LYS A 83 3.84 0.96 14.67
CA LYS A 83 3.87 0.77 16.12
C LYS A 83 2.49 0.32 16.59
N ILE A 84 2.40 -0.88 17.14
CA ILE A 84 1.14 -1.52 17.57
C ILE A 84 1.41 -2.45 18.74
N ASP A 85 0.48 -2.56 19.69
CA ASP A 85 0.55 -3.52 20.81
C ASP A 85 1.89 -3.56 21.58
N GLY A 86 2.55 -2.40 21.71
CA GLY A 86 3.83 -2.28 22.42
C GLY A 86 5.06 -2.72 21.61
N ILE A 87 4.90 -3.13 20.35
CA ILE A 87 5.97 -3.51 19.43
C ILE A 87 6.07 -2.54 18.24
N ILE A 88 7.18 -2.63 17.51
CA ILE A 88 7.37 -1.96 16.22
C ILE A 88 7.58 -3.06 15.17
N LEU A 89 6.75 -3.06 14.14
CA LEU A 89 6.85 -3.95 12.99
C LEU A 89 7.26 -3.17 11.75
N SER A 90 8.14 -3.76 10.95
CA SER A 90 8.45 -3.31 9.59
C SER A 90 8.15 -4.46 8.62
N GLN A 91 8.24 -4.20 7.30
CA GLN A 91 7.79 -5.09 6.23
C GLN A 91 6.26 -5.18 6.12
N SER A 92 5.72 -4.81 4.95
CA SER A 92 4.28 -4.72 4.74
C SER A 92 3.55 -6.05 4.94
N LEU A 93 4.09 -7.17 4.42
CA LEU A 93 3.46 -8.48 4.56
C LEU A 93 3.47 -8.97 6.02
N ALA A 94 4.54 -8.73 6.78
CA ALA A 94 4.60 -9.08 8.20
C ALA A 94 3.58 -8.27 9.02
N ILE A 95 3.43 -6.97 8.72
CA ILE A 95 2.40 -6.11 9.31
C ILE A 95 1.00 -6.65 9.01
N ILE A 96 0.73 -7.00 7.75
CA ILE A 96 -0.59 -7.51 7.33
C ILE A 96 -0.91 -8.85 8.00
N GLU A 97 0.04 -9.78 8.06
CA GLU A 97 -0.16 -11.09 8.71
C GLU A 97 -0.38 -10.92 10.23
N TYR A 98 0.36 -10.02 10.90
CA TYR A 98 0.12 -9.72 12.31
C TYR A 98 -1.30 -9.18 12.55
N LEU A 99 -1.78 -8.30 11.66
CA LEU A 99 -3.14 -7.78 11.74
C LEU A 99 -4.18 -8.86 11.47
N GLU A 100 -3.94 -9.77 10.53
CA GLU A 100 -4.81 -10.93 10.29
C GLU A 100 -4.90 -11.85 11.51
N GLU A 101 -3.78 -12.13 12.18
CA GLU A 101 -3.74 -13.00 13.36
C GLU A 101 -4.44 -12.36 14.58
N THR A 102 -4.31 -11.06 14.75
CA THR A 102 -4.75 -10.36 15.97
C THR A 102 -6.08 -9.61 15.80
N ARG A 103 -6.48 -9.31 14.57
CA ARG A 103 -7.76 -8.69 14.18
C ARG A 103 -8.37 -9.47 13.00
N PRO A 104 -8.79 -10.73 13.21
CA PRO A 104 -9.14 -11.68 12.13
C PRO A 104 -10.46 -11.38 11.40
N ASN A 105 -11.10 -10.24 11.65
CA ASN A 105 -12.38 -9.89 11.02
C ASN A 105 -12.29 -8.48 10.41
N PRO A 106 -12.48 -8.36 9.09
CA PRO A 106 -12.65 -9.43 8.10
C PRO A 106 -11.38 -10.27 8.00
N ARG A 107 -11.47 -11.43 7.36
CA ARG A 107 -10.30 -12.22 7.03
C ARG A 107 -9.70 -11.74 5.72
N LEU A 108 -8.38 -11.59 5.70
CA LEU A 108 -7.59 -11.34 4.50
C LEU A 108 -6.97 -12.64 3.95
N LEU A 109 -7.09 -13.73 4.70
CA LEU A 109 -6.68 -15.06 4.25
C LEU A 109 -7.86 -16.05 4.37
N PRO A 110 -8.08 -16.88 3.34
CA PRO A 110 -9.12 -17.91 3.39
C PRO A 110 -8.80 -18.97 4.46
N GLU A 111 -9.80 -19.77 4.84
CA GLU A 111 -9.59 -20.89 5.78
C GLU A 111 -8.81 -22.05 5.14
N ASP A 112 -9.09 -22.36 3.87
CA ASP A 112 -8.44 -23.45 3.14
C ASP A 112 -6.93 -23.22 3.00
N PRO A 113 -6.07 -24.08 3.58
CA PRO A 113 -4.62 -23.95 3.50
C PRO A 113 -4.08 -23.86 2.06
N LYS A 114 -4.71 -24.54 1.09
CA LYS A 114 -4.29 -24.47 -0.32
C LYS A 114 -4.51 -23.08 -0.89
N LYS A 115 -5.68 -22.50 -0.65
CA LYS A 115 -5.98 -21.13 -1.06
C LYS A 115 -5.11 -20.11 -0.31
N ARG A 116 -4.82 -20.33 0.98
CA ARG A 116 -3.88 -19.50 1.75
C ARG A 116 -2.48 -19.49 1.12
N ALA A 117 -2.00 -20.64 0.67
CA ALA A 117 -0.72 -20.74 -0.02
C ALA A 117 -0.75 -19.97 -1.36
N GLN A 118 -1.84 -20.08 -2.12
CA GLN A 118 -2.00 -19.31 -3.36
C GLN A 118 -2.05 -17.78 -3.11
N VAL A 119 -2.73 -17.33 -2.05
CA VAL A 119 -2.75 -15.90 -1.68
C VAL A 119 -1.34 -15.42 -1.41
N ARG A 120 -0.58 -16.14 -0.58
CA ARG A 120 0.81 -15.80 -0.26
C ARG A 120 1.71 -15.83 -1.48
N MET A 121 1.55 -16.82 -2.36
CA MET A 121 2.29 -16.91 -3.61
C MET A 121 2.10 -15.66 -4.47
N ILE A 122 0.86 -15.18 -4.64
CA ILE A 122 0.58 -13.96 -5.41
C ILE A 122 1.12 -12.72 -4.69
N ALA A 123 0.93 -12.63 -3.37
CA ALA A 123 1.43 -11.51 -2.57
C ALA A 123 2.98 -11.41 -2.67
N GLU A 124 3.69 -12.52 -2.54
CA GLU A 124 5.16 -12.59 -2.68
C GLU A 124 5.62 -12.35 -4.12
N HIS A 125 4.88 -12.85 -5.11
CA HIS A 125 5.16 -12.55 -6.52
C HIS A 125 5.25 -11.04 -6.74
N ILE A 126 4.37 -10.27 -6.11
CA ILE A 126 4.37 -8.81 -6.18
C ILE A 126 5.42 -8.20 -5.24
N ALA A 127 5.35 -8.50 -3.94
CA ALA A 127 6.10 -7.83 -2.88
C ALA A 127 7.60 -8.16 -2.90
N SER A 128 7.97 -9.34 -3.39
CA SER A 128 9.35 -9.81 -3.51
C SER A 128 9.81 -9.86 -4.96
N GLY A 129 8.93 -10.30 -5.88
CA GLY A 129 9.29 -10.52 -7.28
C GLY A 129 9.24 -9.30 -8.19
N ILE A 130 8.47 -8.26 -7.84
CA ILE A 130 8.30 -7.06 -8.69
C ILE A 130 8.74 -5.81 -7.94
N GLN A 131 8.13 -5.55 -6.78
CA GLN A 131 8.25 -4.28 -6.07
C GLN A 131 9.71 -3.89 -5.76
N PRO A 132 10.57 -4.78 -5.25
CA PRO A 132 11.92 -4.40 -4.85
C PRO A 132 12.78 -3.95 -6.04
N LEU A 133 12.56 -4.51 -7.22
CA LEU A 133 13.31 -4.20 -8.44
C LEU A 133 13.01 -2.78 -8.97
N GLN A 134 11.82 -2.26 -8.69
CA GLN A 134 11.38 -0.91 -9.03
C GLN A 134 11.37 0.05 -7.83
N ASN A 135 11.88 -0.37 -6.67
CA ASN A 135 11.99 0.51 -5.51
C ASN A 135 12.90 1.72 -5.82
N LEU A 136 12.59 2.87 -5.22
CA LEU A 136 13.32 4.11 -5.48
C LEU A 136 14.84 3.99 -5.26
N SER A 137 15.31 3.26 -4.24
CA SER A 137 16.75 3.10 -4.00
C SER A 137 17.45 2.32 -5.11
N VAL A 138 16.76 1.36 -5.72
CA VAL A 138 17.25 0.62 -6.88
C VAL A 138 17.17 1.49 -8.13
N LEU A 139 16.04 2.16 -8.36
CA LEU A 139 15.89 3.06 -9.50
C LEU A 139 16.92 4.19 -9.47
N GLN A 140 17.27 4.73 -8.31
CA GLN A 140 18.31 5.76 -8.19
C GLN A 140 19.66 5.31 -8.77
N GLN A 141 20.00 4.02 -8.63
CA GLN A 141 21.22 3.44 -9.18
C GLN A 141 21.17 3.24 -10.70
N MET A 142 19.97 3.22 -11.31
CA MET A 142 19.79 3.03 -12.76
C MET A 142 20.03 4.29 -13.61
N GLY A 143 20.28 5.46 -12.99
CA GLY A 143 20.67 6.67 -13.71
C GLY A 143 19.61 7.19 -14.69
N GLU A 144 19.88 7.18 -15.99
CA GLU A 144 18.90 7.60 -17.00
C GLU A 144 17.92 6.48 -17.38
N LYS A 145 18.27 5.22 -17.09
CA LYS A 145 17.50 4.03 -17.46
C LYS A 145 16.39 3.66 -16.47
N LYS A 146 16.08 4.53 -15.49
CA LYS A 146 15.13 4.22 -14.40
C LYS A 146 13.75 3.84 -14.93
N LEU A 147 13.26 4.61 -15.91
CA LEU A 147 11.93 4.39 -16.49
C LEU A 147 11.88 3.06 -17.25
N GLU A 148 12.85 2.83 -18.14
CA GLU A 148 12.96 1.60 -18.91
C GLU A 148 13.07 0.37 -17.99
N TRP A 149 13.92 0.45 -16.96
CA TRP A 149 14.10 -0.61 -15.98
C TRP A 149 12.81 -0.91 -15.22
N ALA A 150 12.13 0.12 -14.69
CA ALA A 150 10.87 -0.05 -13.99
C ALA A 150 9.81 -0.73 -14.89
N GLN A 151 9.71 -0.28 -16.14
CA GLN A 151 8.79 -0.84 -17.13
C GLN A 151 9.09 -2.31 -17.42
N GLN A 152 10.37 -2.67 -17.60
CA GLN A 152 10.79 -4.05 -17.86
C GLN A 152 10.48 -4.96 -16.66
N CYS A 153 10.85 -4.56 -15.44
CA CYS A 153 10.57 -5.34 -14.22
C CYS A 153 9.07 -5.56 -14.02
N ILE A 154 8.27 -4.50 -14.17
CA ILE A 154 6.81 -4.58 -14.01
C ILE A 154 6.20 -5.45 -15.09
N SER A 155 6.56 -5.25 -16.36
CA SER A 155 5.99 -6.01 -17.48
C SER A 155 6.32 -7.50 -17.40
N HIS A 156 7.55 -7.83 -16.97
CA HIS A 156 7.96 -9.21 -16.73
C HIS A 156 7.12 -9.85 -15.61
N GLY A 157 7.00 -9.16 -14.48
CA GLY A 157 6.19 -9.63 -13.35
C GLY A 157 4.71 -9.78 -13.68
N PHE A 158 4.12 -8.80 -14.36
CA PHE A 158 2.71 -8.81 -14.76
C PHE A 158 2.41 -9.86 -15.80
N LYS A 159 3.34 -10.18 -16.71
CA LYS A 159 3.17 -11.29 -17.66
C LYS A 159 2.97 -12.62 -16.95
N ALA A 160 3.77 -12.90 -15.93
CA ALA A 160 3.62 -14.12 -15.12
C ALA A 160 2.36 -14.07 -14.24
N LEU A 161 2.13 -12.94 -13.55
CA LEU A 161 0.98 -12.76 -12.67
C LEU A 161 -0.36 -12.89 -13.42
N GLU A 162 -0.45 -12.35 -14.63
CA GLU A 162 -1.64 -12.47 -15.48
C GLU A 162 -1.97 -13.93 -15.80
N GLN A 163 -0.98 -14.81 -16.01
CA GLN A 163 -1.25 -16.24 -16.22
C GLN A 163 -1.73 -16.92 -14.93
N ILE A 164 -1.13 -16.61 -13.79
CA ILE A 164 -1.56 -17.14 -12.49
C ILE A 164 -3.01 -16.75 -12.21
N LEU A 165 -3.35 -15.47 -12.43
CA LEU A 165 -4.68 -14.94 -12.15
C LEU A 165 -5.77 -15.52 -13.07
N LYS A 166 -5.45 -16.00 -14.27
CA LYS A 166 -6.42 -16.71 -15.11
C LYS A 166 -6.93 -17.99 -14.46
N GLU A 167 -6.11 -18.62 -13.62
CA GLU A 167 -6.45 -19.88 -12.94
C GLU A 167 -7.06 -19.64 -11.56
N THR A 168 -6.66 -18.58 -10.85
CA THR A 168 -7.06 -18.36 -9.45
C THR A 168 -8.20 -17.37 -9.28
N ALA A 169 -8.37 -16.42 -10.20
CA ALA A 169 -9.24 -15.27 -9.99
C ALA A 169 -10.72 -15.63 -10.13
N GLY A 170 -11.52 -15.18 -9.16
CA GLY A 170 -12.98 -15.02 -9.31
C GLY A 170 -13.28 -13.53 -9.53
N ARG A 171 -14.06 -12.92 -8.64
CA ARG A 171 -14.20 -11.46 -8.60
C ARG A 171 -12.86 -10.76 -8.34
N TYR A 172 -12.04 -11.29 -7.44
CA TYR A 172 -10.76 -10.74 -7.00
C TYR A 172 -9.60 -11.70 -7.34
N CYS A 173 -8.39 -11.49 -6.80
CA CYS A 173 -7.20 -12.30 -7.12
C CYS A 173 -7.39 -13.79 -6.84
N ILE A 174 -8.11 -14.13 -5.76
CA ILE A 174 -8.49 -15.50 -5.42
C ILE A 174 -9.98 -15.54 -5.07
N GLY A 175 -10.78 -16.16 -5.94
CA GLY A 175 -12.22 -16.28 -5.72
C GLY A 175 -12.92 -14.92 -5.59
N ASN A 176 -13.85 -14.80 -4.64
CA ASN A 176 -14.80 -13.67 -4.56
C ASN A 176 -14.66 -12.80 -3.31
N GLU A 177 -13.65 -13.06 -2.47
CA GLU A 177 -13.36 -12.30 -1.25
C GLU A 177 -12.02 -11.57 -1.38
N VAL A 178 -11.90 -10.40 -0.76
CA VAL A 178 -10.66 -9.60 -0.78
C VAL A 178 -9.64 -10.29 0.11
N THR A 179 -8.40 -10.42 -0.39
CA THR A 179 -7.30 -11.08 0.29
C THR A 179 -6.04 -10.23 0.32
N VAL A 180 -5.00 -10.70 1.02
CA VAL A 180 -3.66 -10.06 1.01
C VAL A 180 -3.14 -9.85 -0.42
N ALA A 181 -3.42 -10.77 -1.36
CA ALA A 181 -3.02 -10.64 -2.76
C ALA A 181 -3.58 -9.36 -3.40
N ASP A 182 -4.83 -9.02 -3.10
CA ASP A 182 -5.50 -7.82 -3.62
C ASP A 182 -4.91 -6.53 -3.01
N LEU A 183 -4.52 -6.58 -1.74
CA LEU A 183 -3.81 -5.48 -1.07
C LEU A 183 -2.44 -5.19 -1.70
N CYS A 184 -1.79 -6.20 -2.27
CA CYS A 184 -0.55 -6.04 -3.03
C CYS A 184 -0.80 -5.60 -4.48
N LEU A 185 -1.87 -6.09 -5.12
CA LEU A 185 -2.16 -5.84 -6.53
C LEU A 185 -2.43 -4.36 -6.81
N VAL A 186 -3.34 -3.72 -6.08
CA VAL A 186 -3.76 -2.33 -6.34
C VAL A 186 -2.58 -1.33 -6.33
N PRO A 187 -1.73 -1.28 -5.28
CA PRO A 187 -0.54 -0.43 -5.31
C PRO A 187 0.43 -0.76 -6.44
N GLN A 188 0.53 -2.03 -6.84
CA GLN A 188 1.43 -2.41 -7.92
C GLN A 188 0.89 -1.99 -9.30
N VAL A 189 -0.43 -2.02 -9.51
CA VAL A 189 -1.07 -1.47 -10.71
C VAL A 189 -0.92 0.04 -10.75
N TYR A 190 -1.10 0.73 -9.62
CA TYR A 190 -0.81 2.17 -9.51
C TYR A 190 0.64 2.50 -9.92
N ASN A 191 1.62 1.70 -9.47
CA ASN A 191 3.00 1.87 -9.91
C ASN A 191 3.16 1.65 -11.42
N ALA A 192 2.50 0.64 -11.98
CA ALA A 192 2.53 0.38 -13.42
C ALA A 192 2.00 1.57 -14.23
N GLU A 193 0.88 2.17 -13.81
CA GLU A 193 0.32 3.38 -14.41
C GLU A 193 1.29 4.56 -14.29
N ARG A 194 1.87 4.77 -13.10
CA ARG A 194 2.88 5.82 -12.85
C ARG A 194 4.10 5.69 -13.77
N PHE A 195 4.56 4.46 -14.02
CA PHE A 195 5.67 4.18 -14.94
C PHE A 195 5.24 4.01 -16.39
N LYS A 196 3.98 4.32 -16.73
CA LYS A 196 3.43 4.27 -18.10
C LYS A 196 3.58 2.90 -18.76
N VAL A 197 3.44 1.82 -17.99
CA VAL A 197 3.39 0.45 -18.51
C VAL A 197 2.09 0.26 -19.27
N ASP A 198 2.15 -0.36 -20.45
CA ASP A 198 0.96 -0.72 -21.21
C ASP A 198 0.20 -1.86 -20.51
N LEU A 199 -0.95 -1.52 -19.92
CA LEU A 199 -1.79 -2.47 -19.20
C LEU A 199 -2.76 -3.25 -20.09
N THR A 200 -2.86 -2.93 -21.39
CA THR A 200 -3.78 -3.63 -22.31
C THR A 200 -3.43 -5.10 -22.48
N ALA A 201 -2.17 -5.47 -22.25
CA ALA A 201 -1.70 -6.86 -22.23
C ALA A 201 -2.16 -7.68 -21.01
N TYR A 202 -2.75 -7.04 -19.99
CA TYR A 202 -3.09 -7.66 -18.70
C TYR A 202 -4.57 -7.45 -18.32
N PRO A 203 -5.52 -8.01 -19.11
CA PRO A 203 -6.94 -7.76 -18.91
C PRO A 203 -7.49 -8.29 -17.58
N THR A 204 -6.96 -9.39 -17.03
CA THR A 204 -7.40 -9.94 -15.75
C THR A 204 -6.98 -9.05 -14.59
N ILE A 205 -5.71 -8.62 -14.59
CA ILE A 205 -5.20 -7.63 -13.63
C ILE A 205 -6.04 -6.35 -13.67
N CYS A 206 -6.31 -5.80 -14.85
CA CYS A 206 -7.10 -4.59 -15.00
C CYS A 206 -8.53 -4.74 -14.46
N ARG A 207 -9.19 -5.87 -14.76
CA ARG A 207 -10.54 -6.16 -14.26
C ARG A 207 -10.58 -6.22 -12.74
N ILE A 208 -9.65 -6.93 -12.13
CA ILE A 208 -9.57 -7.06 -10.66
C ILE A 208 -9.31 -5.70 -10.03
N ASN A 209 -8.32 -4.95 -10.54
CA ASN A 209 -7.98 -3.62 -10.04
C ASN A 209 -9.19 -2.67 -10.08
N LYS A 210 -9.92 -2.64 -11.21
CA LYS A 210 -11.14 -1.85 -11.34
C LYS A 210 -12.19 -2.23 -10.29
N ALA A 211 -12.42 -3.52 -10.08
CA ALA A 211 -13.38 -4.00 -9.09
C ALA A 211 -12.97 -3.67 -7.65
N LEU A 212 -11.67 -3.69 -7.34
CA LEU A 212 -11.14 -3.32 -6.02
C LEU A 212 -11.26 -1.80 -5.77
N LEU A 213 -11.00 -0.97 -6.78
CA LEU A 213 -11.11 0.49 -6.67
C LEU A 213 -12.56 1.01 -6.51
N GLU A 214 -13.57 0.17 -6.73
CA GLU A 214 -14.98 0.48 -6.41
C GLU A 214 -15.25 0.42 -4.90
N LEU A 215 -14.44 -0.31 -4.13
CA LEU A 215 -14.59 -0.47 -2.69
C LEU A 215 -14.11 0.78 -1.96
N GLU A 216 -14.86 1.22 -0.95
CA GLU A 216 -14.56 2.43 -0.17
C GLU A 216 -13.16 2.34 0.45
N GLU A 217 -12.77 1.18 0.96
CA GLU A 217 -11.48 0.93 1.61
C GLU A 217 -10.29 1.26 0.69
N PHE A 218 -10.39 0.90 -0.60
CA PHE A 218 -9.36 1.21 -1.60
C PHE A 218 -9.40 2.68 -2.06
N ARG A 219 -10.57 3.33 -2.00
CA ARG A 219 -10.71 4.76 -2.33
C ARG A 219 -10.13 5.67 -1.27
N ILE A 220 -10.41 5.42 0.01
CA ILE A 220 -9.92 6.25 1.12
C ILE A 220 -8.43 6.02 1.40
N SER A 221 -7.92 4.86 1.01
CA SER A 221 -6.49 4.52 1.06
C SER A 221 -5.70 5.00 -0.15
N HIS A 222 -6.38 5.53 -1.16
CA HIS A 222 -5.76 5.97 -2.38
C HIS A 222 -4.68 7.03 -2.08
N PRO A 223 -3.54 7.02 -2.81
CA PRO A 223 -2.46 7.97 -2.65
C PRO A 223 -2.96 9.42 -2.61
N SER A 224 -3.89 9.82 -3.48
CA SER A 224 -4.42 11.21 -3.55
C SER A 224 -5.27 11.65 -2.35
N CYS A 225 -5.64 10.72 -1.47
CA CYS A 225 -6.52 10.96 -0.32
C CYS A 225 -5.76 11.07 1.01
N GLN A 226 -4.42 10.98 0.98
CA GLN A 226 -3.62 10.94 2.21
C GLN A 226 -3.27 12.36 2.72
N PRO A 227 -3.10 12.56 4.04
CA PRO A 227 -2.82 13.89 4.62
C PRO A 227 -1.58 14.58 4.05
N ASP A 228 -0.59 13.78 3.67
CA ASP A 228 0.69 14.17 3.11
C ASP A 228 0.67 14.36 1.58
N THR A 229 -0.48 14.16 0.95
CA THR A 229 -0.63 14.43 -0.49
C THR A 229 -0.38 15.91 -0.77
N PRO A 230 0.56 16.27 -1.68
CA PRO A 230 0.72 17.62 -2.20
C PRO A 230 -0.60 18.12 -2.78
N SER A 231 -0.89 19.40 -2.58
CA SER A 231 -2.17 20.03 -2.95
C SER A 231 -2.62 19.75 -4.37
N GLU A 232 -1.68 19.74 -5.31
CA GLU A 232 -1.87 19.55 -6.74
C GLU A 232 -2.21 18.11 -7.13
N LEU A 233 -1.99 17.14 -6.23
CA LEU A 233 -2.30 15.72 -6.43
C LEU A 233 -3.48 15.24 -5.59
N ARG A 234 -4.19 16.13 -4.88
CA ARG A 234 -5.38 15.78 -4.10
C ARG A 234 -6.61 15.61 -4.99
N ALA A 235 -7.40 14.57 -4.71
CA ALA A 235 -8.70 14.33 -5.35
C ALA A 235 -9.83 15.13 -4.69
#